data_AF-A0A537XL39-F1
#
_entry.id   AF-A0A537XL39-F1
#
_cell.length_a   1.000
_cell.length_b   1.000
_cell.length_c   1.000
_cell.angle_alpha   90.00
_cell.angle_beta   90.00
_cell.angle_gamma   90.00
#
_symmetry.space_group_name_H-M   'P 1'
#
loop_
_entity.id
_entity.type
_entity.pdbx_description
1 polymer ?
#
loop_
_entity_poly.entity_id
_entity_poly.type
_entity_poly.pdbx_seq_one_letter_code
_entity_poly.pdbx_strand_id
1 'polypeptide(L)'
;GKKVGGGYLVRGALPWVSNLGTGHFFGTIFEREDEPGSIVMFLADCSDPAVTLQPCKPFLAMDGTGTYGVQFRDLFVPDDLILAEHAGPFVEKIRAGFILLQAGMALGLIRDCIAIMAEVDGSLGHVNRYLPQQPAHFRDLLSDLEAETMAAARDPFNTEDSYWRRVVALRLRLGEASVAAAHAAMLHCGARGYLKSHRVQRRLREAYFVAIVTPATKQLRKMLQDA
;
A
#
# COMPACT_ATOMS: atom_id res chain seq x y z
N GLY A 1 9.21 -16.66 -17.75
CA GLY A 1 9.78 -15.69 -18.68
C GLY A 1 10.94 -16.33 -19.38
N LYS A 2 10.95 -16.34 -20.71
CA LYS A 2 11.92 -17.07 -21.52
C LYS A 2 12.93 -16.10 -22.12
N LYS A 3 14.24 -16.31 -21.87
CA LYS A 3 15.28 -15.52 -22.54
C LYS A 3 15.25 -15.82 -24.05
N VAL A 4 15.32 -14.77 -24.84
CA VAL A 4 15.40 -14.81 -26.31
C VAL A 4 16.47 -13.82 -26.79
N GLY A 5 16.72 -13.75 -28.10
CA GLY A 5 17.64 -12.76 -28.65
C GLY A 5 17.15 -11.34 -28.36
N GLY A 6 17.99 -10.53 -27.69
CA GLY A 6 17.72 -9.12 -27.39
C GLY A 6 16.68 -8.86 -26.30
N GLY A 7 16.30 -9.86 -25.50
CA GLY A 7 15.33 -9.65 -24.42
C GLY A 7 14.70 -10.92 -23.88
N TYR A 8 13.44 -10.80 -23.46
CA TYR A 8 12.64 -11.87 -22.87
C TYR A 8 11.24 -11.94 -23.47
N LEU A 9 10.67 -13.15 -23.55
CA LEU A 9 9.23 -13.36 -23.73
C LEU A 9 8.57 -13.62 -22.38
N VAL A 10 7.60 -12.79 -22.03
CA VAL A 10 6.90 -12.83 -20.73
C VAL A 10 5.44 -13.22 -20.93
N ARG A 11 5.02 -14.25 -20.19
CA ARG A 11 3.64 -14.71 -20.09
C ARG A 11 3.25 -14.80 -18.63
N GLY A 12 2.05 -14.33 -18.29
CA GLY A 12 1.56 -14.38 -16.92
C GLY A 12 0.38 -13.45 -16.69
N ALA A 13 -0.05 -13.36 -15.44
CA ALA A 13 -1.10 -12.45 -15.03
C ALA A 13 -0.81 -11.87 -13.64
N LEU A 14 -1.17 -10.60 -13.47
CA LEU A 14 -1.15 -9.90 -12.19
C LEU A 14 -2.59 -9.51 -11.85
N PRO A 15 -3.15 -9.99 -10.73
CA PRO A 15 -4.58 -9.83 -10.47
C PRO A 15 -4.97 -8.41 -10.04
N TRP A 16 -4.05 -7.66 -9.44
CA TRP A 16 -4.33 -6.35 -8.85
C TRP A 16 -3.13 -5.42 -9.04
N VAL A 17 -3.18 -4.56 -10.07
CA VAL A 17 -2.16 -3.53 -10.30
C VAL A 17 -2.86 -2.17 -10.35
N SER A 18 -2.52 -1.32 -9.38
CA SER A 18 -3.08 0.03 -9.24
C SER A 18 -2.27 1.07 -10.01
N ASN A 19 -2.86 2.25 -10.21
CA ASN A 19 -2.33 3.41 -10.91
C ASN A 19 -2.06 3.17 -12.41
N LEU A 20 -2.87 2.33 -13.04
CA LEU A 20 -2.75 2.03 -14.47
C LEU A 20 -3.79 2.76 -15.31
N GLY A 21 -3.45 2.89 -16.58
CA GLY A 21 -4.25 3.45 -17.66
C GLY A 21 -3.59 3.08 -18.98
N THR A 22 -4.30 3.25 -20.09
CA THR A 22 -3.72 3.09 -21.42
C THR A 22 -2.55 4.07 -21.59
N GLY A 23 -1.41 3.58 -22.11
CA GLY A 23 -0.20 4.40 -22.27
C GLY A 23 0.67 4.57 -21.02
N HIS A 24 0.32 3.94 -19.91
CA HIS A 24 1.16 3.96 -18.71
C HIS A 24 2.26 2.89 -18.77
N PHE A 25 3.30 3.08 -17.97
CA PHE A 25 4.30 2.08 -17.68
C PHE A 25 4.24 1.66 -16.21
N PHE A 26 4.59 0.41 -15.92
CA PHE A 26 4.79 -0.02 -14.54
C PHE A 26 5.91 -1.06 -14.42
N GLY A 27 6.56 -1.10 -13.26
CA GLY A 27 7.59 -2.09 -12.96
C GLY A 27 6.99 -3.39 -12.40
N THR A 28 7.43 -4.53 -12.89
CA THR A 28 7.07 -5.84 -12.33
C THR A 28 8.20 -6.85 -12.51
N ILE A 29 8.06 -8.02 -11.89
CA ILE A 29 9.04 -9.10 -11.87
C ILE A 29 8.45 -10.35 -12.52
N PHE A 30 9.28 -11.12 -13.23
CA PHE A 30 8.97 -12.48 -13.64
C PHE A 30 10.10 -13.43 -13.22
N GLU A 31 9.79 -14.72 -13.10
CA GLU A 31 10.76 -15.79 -12.92
C GLU A 31 11.21 -16.35 -14.27
N ARG A 32 12.50 -16.64 -14.40
CA ARG A 32 13.11 -17.23 -15.59
C ARG A 32 12.72 -18.71 -15.71
N GLU A 33 12.36 -19.13 -16.92
CA GLU A 33 12.02 -20.52 -17.22
C GLU A 33 13.25 -21.44 -17.29
N ASP A 34 14.37 -20.90 -17.76
CA ASP A 34 15.63 -21.62 -17.92
C ASP A 34 16.47 -21.67 -16.63
N GLU A 35 16.10 -20.87 -15.63
CA GLU A 35 16.82 -20.73 -14.37
C GLU A 35 15.82 -20.49 -13.21
N PRO A 36 15.18 -21.55 -12.68
CA PRO A 36 14.21 -21.42 -11.59
C PRO A 36 14.80 -20.72 -10.36
N GLY A 37 14.01 -19.85 -9.73
CA GLY A 37 14.43 -18.97 -8.63
C GLY A 37 15.12 -17.67 -9.08
N SER A 38 15.57 -17.59 -10.34
CA SER A 38 16.13 -16.36 -10.92
C SER A 38 15.01 -15.45 -11.37
N ILE A 39 14.94 -14.27 -10.75
CA ILE A 39 13.90 -13.27 -11.00
C ILE A 39 14.46 -12.04 -11.70
N VAL A 40 13.75 -11.54 -12.70
CA VAL A 40 14.10 -10.38 -13.52
C VAL A 40 13.04 -9.30 -13.35
N MET A 41 13.46 -8.05 -13.14
CA MET A 41 12.57 -6.90 -13.04
C MET A 41 12.58 -6.11 -14.35
N PHE A 42 11.40 -5.73 -14.83
CA PHE A 42 11.25 -5.01 -16.09
C PHE A 42 10.15 -3.95 -16.02
N LEU A 43 10.18 -3.01 -16.97
CA LEU A 43 9.09 -2.07 -17.25
C LEU A 43 8.14 -2.68 -18.28
N ALA A 44 6.87 -2.81 -17.91
CA ALA A 44 5.79 -3.18 -18.81
C ALA A 44 5.15 -1.92 -19.41
N ASP A 45 5.06 -1.86 -20.74
CA ASP A 45 4.28 -0.85 -21.47
C ASP A 45 2.82 -1.30 -21.58
N CYS A 46 1.89 -0.54 -21.01
CA CYS A 46 0.47 -0.85 -21.10
C CYS A 46 -0.16 -0.55 -22.48
N SER A 47 0.58 0.06 -23.41
CA SER A 47 0.18 0.21 -24.82
C SER A 47 0.50 -1.00 -25.68
N ASP A 48 1.37 -1.90 -25.21
CA ASP A 48 1.77 -3.06 -26.01
C ASP A 48 0.57 -3.99 -26.26
N PRO A 49 0.32 -4.44 -27.50
CA PRO A 49 -0.83 -5.29 -27.83
C PRO A 49 -0.81 -6.67 -27.14
N ALA A 50 0.34 -7.13 -26.64
CA ALA A 50 0.47 -8.33 -25.84
C ALA A 50 0.05 -8.13 -24.37
N VAL A 51 -0.21 -6.89 -23.94
CA VAL A 51 -0.69 -6.51 -22.61
C VAL A 51 -2.20 -6.25 -22.66
N THR A 52 -2.96 -6.94 -21.83
CA THR A 52 -4.39 -6.66 -21.64
C THR A 52 -4.64 -6.14 -20.25
N LEU A 53 -5.23 -4.94 -20.18
CA LEU A 53 -5.74 -4.34 -18.95
C LEU A 53 -7.23 -4.65 -18.81
N GLN A 54 -7.60 -5.38 -17.76
CA GLN A 54 -8.99 -5.65 -17.41
C GLN A 54 -9.35 -4.83 -16.17
N PRO A 55 -10.25 -3.83 -16.27
CA PRO A 55 -10.72 -3.10 -15.10
C PRO A 55 -11.26 -4.06 -14.04
N CYS A 56 -10.83 -3.88 -12.80
CA CYS A 56 -11.37 -4.63 -11.67
C CYS A 56 -12.85 -4.29 -11.45
N LYS A 57 -13.59 -5.22 -10.84
CA LYS A 57 -14.96 -4.93 -10.37
C LYS A 57 -14.91 -3.83 -9.30
N PRO A 58 -16.00 -3.04 -9.15
CA PRO A 58 -16.06 -2.00 -8.13
C PRO A 58 -15.69 -2.54 -6.74
N PHE A 59 -14.80 -1.84 -6.06
CA PHE A 59 -14.39 -2.14 -4.70
C PHE A 59 -15.34 -1.49 -3.69
N LEU A 60 -15.13 -1.84 -2.42
CA LEU A 60 -15.78 -1.14 -1.33
C LEU A 60 -15.33 0.34 -1.25
N ALA A 61 -14.06 0.63 -1.56
CA ALA A 61 -13.48 1.97 -1.67
C ALA A 61 -12.20 1.90 -2.53
N MET A 62 -11.59 3.06 -2.82
CA MET A 62 -10.38 3.20 -3.64
C MET A 62 -10.58 2.98 -5.14
N ASP A 63 -11.81 3.03 -5.67
CA ASP A 63 -12.07 2.86 -7.12
C ASP A 63 -11.35 3.89 -8.01
N GLY A 64 -10.99 5.05 -7.45
CA GLY A 64 -10.23 6.09 -8.14
C GLY A 64 -8.75 5.75 -8.40
N THR A 65 -8.23 4.63 -7.89
CA THR A 65 -6.81 4.26 -8.06
C THR A 65 -6.51 3.65 -9.43
N GLY A 66 -7.49 3.43 -10.30
CA GLY A 66 -7.27 2.78 -11.60
C GLY A 66 -6.62 1.40 -11.44
N THR A 67 -7.33 0.47 -10.80
CA THR A 67 -6.82 -0.89 -10.54
C THR A 67 -7.32 -1.87 -11.59
N TYR A 68 -6.38 -2.62 -12.16
CA TYR A 68 -6.63 -3.56 -13.25
C TYR A 68 -6.04 -4.93 -12.92
N GLY A 69 -6.68 -5.97 -13.46
CA GLY A 69 -5.99 -7.22 -13.76
C GLY A 69 -5.16 -7.03 -15.03
N VAL A 70 -3.89 -7.42 -15.00
CA VAL A 70 -2.98 -7.32 -16.15
C VAL A 70 -2.67 -8.73 -16.65
N GLN A 71 -2.81 -8.96 -17.96
CA GLN A 71 -2.42 -10.21 -18.61
C GLN A 71 -1.34 -9.95 -19.64
N PHE A 72 -0.31 -10.79 -19.63
CA PHE A 72 0.76 -10.82 -20.61
C PHE A 72 0.60 -12.07 -21.49
N ARG A 73 0.42 -11.88 -22.79
CA ARG A 73 0.33 -12.95 -23.79
C ARG A 73 1.56 -12.92 -24.70
N ASP A 74 2.67 -13.46 -24.20
CA ASP A 74 3.97 -13.51 -24.87
C ASP A 74 4.51 -12.11 -25.21
N LEU A 75 4.45 -11.21 -24.21
CA LEU A 75 5.03 -9.87 -24.30
C LEU A 75 6.55 -9.99 -24.54
N PHE A 76 7.03 -9.41 -25.64
CA PHE A 76 8.46 -9.22 -25.83
C PHE A 76 8.94 -8.00 -25.05
N VAL A 77 9.88 -8.22 -24.14
CA VAL A 77 10.50 -7.19 -23.33
C VAL A 77 11.96 -7.06 -23.79
N PRO A 78 12.34 -5.98 -24.49
CA PRO A 78 13.72 -5.77 -24.92
C PRO A 78 14.63 -5.52 -23.72
N ASP A 79 15.93 -5.80 -23.89
CA ASP A 79 16.94 -5.58 -22.84
C ASP A 79 16.92 -4.12 -22.29
N ASP A 80 16.59 -3.13 -23.12
CA ASP A 80 16.47 -1.71 -22.74
C ASP A 80 15.33 -1.42 -21.74
N LEU A 81 14.35 -2.32 -21.60
CA LEU A 81 13.26 -2.22 -20.62
C LEU A 81 13.49 -3.08 -19.36
N ILE A 82 14.66 -3.72 -19.25
CA ILE A 82 15.04 -4.47 -18.05
C ILE A 82 15.59 -3.51 -17.00
N LEU A 83 14.93 -3.49 -15.84
CA LEU A 83 15.33 -2.68 -14.69
C LEU A 83 16.42 -3.39 -13.87
N ALA A 84 16.34 -4.71 -13.76
CA ALA A 84 17.34 -5.53 -13.08
C ALA A 84 17.30 -6.97 -13.61
N GLU A 85 18.40 -7.44 -14.20
CA GLU A 85 18.59 -8.83 -14.63
C GLU A 85 18.61 -9.81 -13.43
N HIS A 86 19.06 -9.34 -12.28
CA HIS A 86 18.95 -10.04 -11.00
C HIS A 86 18.15 -9.18 -10.02
N ALA A 87 16.84 -9.39 -9.97
CA ALA A 87 15.95 -8.53 -9.21
C ALA A 87 16.08 -8.69 -7.69
N GLY A 88 16.59 -9.81 -7.18
CA GLY A 88 16.71 -10.08 -5.74
C GLY A 88 17.46 -8.97 -4.97
N PRO A 89 18.75 -8.71 -5.29
CA PRO A 89 19.51 -7.63 -4.65
C PRO A 89 18.91 -6.24 -4.86
N PHE A 90 18.29 -6.00 -6.02
CA PHE A 90 17.61 -4.73 -6.28
C PHE A 90 16.39 -4.54 -5.38
N VAL A 91 15.55 -5.57 -5.23
CA VAL A 91 14.39 -5.59 -4.33
C VAL A 91 14.83 -5.41 -2.88
N GLU A 92 15.88 -6.10 -2.45
CA GLU A 92 16.46 -5.94 -1.11
C GLU A 92 16.87 -4.49 -0.82
N LYS A 93 17.47 -3.82 -1.81
CA LYS A 93 17.85 -2.41 -1.71
C LYS A 93 16.63 -1.47 -1.62
N ILE A 94 15.55 -1.71 -2.36
CA ILE A 94 14.43 -0.77 -2.45
C ILE A 94 13.25 -1.06 -1.51
N ARG A 95 13.13 -2.28 -0.97
CA ARG A 95 11.93 -2.76 -0.25
C ARG A 95 11.53 -1.85 0.91
N ALA A 96 12.50 -1.31 1.65
CA ALA A 96 12.24 -0.46 2.79
C ALA A 96 11.61 0.88 2.36
N GLY A 97 12.26 1.59 1.42
CA GLY A 97 11.72 2.79 0.82
C GLY A 97 10.34 2.57 0.20
N PHE A 98 10.13 1.44 -0.50
CA PHE A 98 8.86 1.11 -1.12
C PHE A 98 7.71 0.96 -0.11
N ILE A 99 7.97 0.36 1.05
CA ILE A 99 7.01 0.30 2.15
C ILE A 99 6.78 1.68 2.77
N LEU A 100 7.83 2.48 2.95
CA LEU A 100 7.72 3.81 3.54
C LEU A 100 6.88 4.78 2.71
N LEU A 101 6.89 4.66 1.37
CA LEU A 101 6.00 5.44 0.48
C LEU A 101 4.52 5.24 0.81
N GLN A 102 4.15 4.09 1.39
CA GLN A 102 2.78 3.82 1.82
C GLN A 102 2.40 4.55 3.12
N ALA A 103 3.35 5.07 3.90
CA ALA A 103 3.05 5.70 5.19
C ALA A 103 2.12 6.91 5.05
N GLY A 104 2.25 7.67 3.95
CA GLY A 104 1.43 8.86 3.70
C GLY A 104 -0.08 8.59 3.72
N MET A 105 -0.53 7.44 3.20
CA MET A 105 -1.96 7.10 3.20
C MET A 105 -2.51 6.86 4.61
N ALA A 106 -1.71 6.22 5.49
CA ALA A 106 -2.07 5.95 6.88
C ALA A 106 -2.09 7.25 7.70
N LEU A 107 -1.02 8.04 7.60
CA LEU A 107 -0.87 9.31 8.33
C LEU A 107 -2.00 10.29 7.97
N GLY A 108 -2.29 10.46 6.68
CA GLY A 108 -3.37 11.33 6.21
C GLY A 108 -4.76 10.86 6.66
N LEU A 109 -5.00 9.55 6.67
CA LEU A 109 -6.26 8.98 7.14
C LEU A 109 -6.44 9.21 8.65
N ILE A 110 -5.43 8.92 9.47
CA ILE A 110 -5.47 9.14 10.92
C ILE A 110 -5.72 10.62 11.23
N ARG A 111 -5.04 11.52 10.51
CA ARG A 111 -5.20 12.98 10.65
C ARG A 111 -6.64 13.43 10.38
N ASP A 112 -7.30 12.95 9.32
CA ASP A 112 -8.70 13.32 9.06
C ASP A 112 -9.65 12.66 10.07
N CYS A 113 -9.39 11.45 10.54
CA CYS A 113 -10.17 10.85 11.62
C CYS A 113 -10.13 11.70 12.91
N ILE A 114 -8.96 12.24 13.26
CA ILE A 114 -8.82 13.19 14.38
C ILE A 114 -9.66 14.45 14.14
N ALA A 115 -9.58 15.02 12.94
CA ALA A 115 -10.35 16.21 12.58
C ALA A 115 -11.87 15.96 12.67
N ILE A 116 -12.36 14.82 12.17
CA ILE A 116 -13.75 14.41 12.25
C ILE A 116 -14.23 14.32 13.71
N MET A 117 -13.44 13.71 14.60
CA MET A 117 -13.81 13.62 16.01
C MET A 117 -13.85 14.99 16.68
N ALA A 118 -12.93 15.90 16.34
CA ALA A 118 -12.92 17.25 16.86
C ALA A 118 -14.12 18.09 16.38
N GLU A 119 -14.56 17.91 15.13
CA GLU A 119 -15.73 18.61 14.56
C GLU A 119 -17.03 18.32 15.32
N VAL A 120 -17.18 17.09 15.83
CA VAL A 120 -18.41 16.69 16.54
C VAL A 120 -18.37 16.97 18.03
N ASP A 121 -17.22 17.36 18.59
CA ASP A 121 -17.01 17.56 20.03
C ASP A 121 -17.99 18.56 20.65
N GLY A 122 -18.24 19.69 20.00
CA GLY A 122 -19.20 20.68 20.51
C GLY A 122 -20.63 20.15 20.65
N SER A 123 -21.04 19.19 19.82
CA SER A 123 -22.39 18.63 19.82
C SER A 123 -22.52 17.30 20.58
N LEU A 124 -21.50 16.46 20.52
CA LEU A 124 -21.51 15.08 21.03
C LEU A 124 -20.48 14.85 22.14
N GLY A 125 -19.63 15.82 22.49
CA GLY A 125 -18.56 15.67 23.48
C GLY A 125 -19.05 15.19 24.85
N HIS A 126 -20.23 15.65 25.28
CA HIS A 126 -20.85 15.26 26.55
C HIS A 126 -21.12 13.74 26.68
N VAL A 127 -21.35 13.04 25.55
CA VAL A 127 -21.48 11.58 25.49
C VAL A 127 -20.21 10.90 24.98
N ASN A 128 -19.49 11.50 24.02
CA ASN A 128 -18.26 10.95 23.47
C ASN A 128 -17.14 10.82 24.51
N ARG A 129 -17.20 11.57 25.62
CA ARG A 129 -16.28 11.42 26.77
C ARG A 129 -16.27 10.03 27.40
N TYR A 130 -17.31 9.21 27.16
CA TYR A 130 -17.39 7.83 27.65
C TYR A 130 -16.77 6.82 26.67
N LEU A 131 -16.39 7.23 25.46
CA LEU A 131 -15.64 6.38 24.54
C LEU A 131 -14.19 6.23 25.02
N PRO A 132 -13.57 5.03 24.93
CA PRO A 132 -12.23 4.79 25.46
C PRO A 132 -11.14 5.48 24.65
N GLN A 133 -11.37 5.67 23.34
CA GLN A 133 -10.41 6.29 22.44
C GLN A 133 -10.82 7.72 22.13
N GLN A 134 -9.97 8.66 22.53
CA GLN A 134 -10.19 10.10 22.40
C GLN A 134 -9.27 10.70 21.33
N PRO A 135 -9.61 11.86 20.75
CA PRO A 135 -8.80 12.50 19.72
C PRO A 135 -7.38 12.83 20.17
N ALA A 136 -7.18 13.10 21.46
CA ALA A 136 -5.85 13.33 22.04
C ALA A 136 -4.94 12.09 21.91
N HIS A 137 -5.45 10.89 22.21
CA HIS A 137 -4.66 9.64 22.11
C HIS A 137 -4.14 9.41 20.69
N PHE A 138 -4.94 9.75 19.67
CA PHE A 138 -4.52 9.63 18.28
C PHE A 138 -3.60 10.76 17.82
N ARG A 139 -3.68 11.97 18.40
CA ARG A 139 -2.74 13.05 18.10
C ARG A 139 -1.33 12.72 18.57
N ASP A 140 -1.20 12.20 19.77
CA ASP A 140 0.09 11.78 20.33
C ASP A 140 0.67 10.64 19.48
N LEU A 141 -0.14 9.60 19.22
CA LEU A 141 0.25 8.49 18.36
C LEU A 141 0.62 8.94 16.94
N LEU A 142 -0.14 9.86 16.34
CA LEU A 142 0.16 10.39 15.01
C LEU A 142 1.51 11.12 15.01
N SER A 143 1.76 11.97 15.99
CA SER A 143 3.03 12.69 16.12
C SER A 143 4.22 11.73 16.17
N ASP A 144 4.12 10.66 16.96
CA ASP A 144 5.17 9.64 17.06
C ASP A 144 5.38 8.89 15.75
N LEU A 145 4.29 8.46 15.10
CA LEU A 145 4.35 7.74 13.82
C LEU A 145 4.92 8.63 12.70
N GLU A 146 4.58 9.91 12.68
CA GLU A 146 5.13 10.88 11.72
C GLU A 146 6.62 11.11 11.93
N ALA A 147 7.03 11.34 13.18
CA ALA A 147 8.44 11.53 13.50
C ALA A 147 9.26 10.28 13.12
N GLU A 148 8.77 9.08 13.44
CA GLU A 148 9.44 7.84 13.09
C GLU A 148 9.50 7.60 11.58
N THR A 149 8.40 7.87 10.86
CA THR A 149 8.34 7.77 9.39
C THR A 149 9.34 8.71 8.75
N MET A 150 9.38 9.97 9.16
CA MET A 150 10.30 10.96 8.61
C MET A 150 11.77 10.64 8.94
N ALA A 151 12.04 10.04 10.10
CA ALA A 151 13.39 9.57 10.43
C ALA A 151 13.82 8.39 9.54
N ALA A 152 12.95 7.39 9.36
CA ALA A 152 13.24 6.24 8.49
C ALA A 152 13.40 6.68 7.03
N ALA A 153 12.55 7.57 6.53
CA ALA A 153 12.59 8.05 5.14
C ALA A 153 13.90 8.76 4.74
N ARG A 154 14.79 9.09 5.69
CA ARG A 154 16.12 9.65 5.41
C ARG A 154 17.11 8.63 4.85
N ASP A 155 16.86 7.34 5.06
CA ASP A 155 17.76 6.27 4.61
C ASP A 155 16.97 5.12 3.94
N PRO A 156 16.23 5.39 2.85
CA PRO A 156 15.26 4.46 2.29
C PRO A 156 15.90 3.24 1.60
N PHE A 157 17.22 3.25 1.39
CA PHE A 157 17.99 2.19 0.72
C PHE A 157 18.84 1.35 1.66
N ASN A 158 18.69 1.54 2.97
CA ASN A 158 19.39 0.77 3.98
C ASN A 158 18.92 -0.70 3.96
N THR A 159 19.89 -1.61 3.80
CA THR A 159 19.65 -3.05 3.67
C THR A 159 19.85 -3.82 4.98
N GLU A 160 20.24 -3.14 6.07
CA GLU A 160 20.43 -3.78 7.37
C GLU A 160 19.13 -4.44 7.87
N ASP A 161 19.23 -5.67 8.37
CA ASP A 161 18.07 -6.42 8.86
C ASP A 161 17.35 -5.71 10.01
N SER A 162 18.11 -5.03 10.87
CA SER A 162 17.55 -4.22 11.96
C SER A 162 16.71 -3.04 11.45
N TYR A 163 17.15 -2.39 10.38
CA TYR A 163 16.42 -1.31 9.73
C TYR A 163 15.17 -1.84 9.02
N TRP A 164 15.30 -2.95 8.30
CA TRP A 164 14.19 -3.64 7.66
C TRP A 164 13.10 -4.01 8.68
N ARG A 165 13.47 -4.63 9.80
CA ARG A 165 12.54 -5.00 10.88
C ARG A 165 11.82 -3.77 11.45
N ARG A 166 12.52 -2.64 11.61
CA ARG A 166 11.93 -1.37 12.07
C ARG A 166 10.89 -0.84 11.08
N VAL A 167 11.18 -0.85 9.77
CA VAL A 167 10.24 -0.38 8.74
C VAL A 167 8.99 -1.26 8.69
N VAL A 168 9.16 -2.59 8.78
CA VAL A 168 8.02 -3.53 8.86
C VAL A 168 7.16 -3.26 10.10
N ALA A 169 7.79 -3.07 11.27
CA ALA A 169 7.07 -2.77 12.51
C ALA A 169 6.33 -1.43 12.44
N LEU A 170 6.97 -0.39 11.87
CA LEU A 170 6.34 0.91 11.64
C LEU A 170 5.13 0.80 10.71
N ARG A 171 5.26 0.07 9.59
CA ARG A 171 4.16 -0.14 8.63
C ARG A 171 2.98 -0.88 9.26
N LEU A 172 3.24 -1.83 10.16
CA LEU A 172 2.22 -2.55 10.91
C LEU A 172 1.47 -1.59 11.84
N ARG A 173 2.20 -0.81 12.65
CA ARG A 173 1.62 0.19 13.57
C ARG A 173 0.79 1.23 12.83
N LEU A 174 1.26 1.73 11.68
CA LEU A 174 0.50 2.65 10.82
C LEU A 174 -0.83 2.05 10.35
N GLY A 175 -0.84 0.78 9.94
CA GLY A 175 -2.05 0.08 9.50
C GLY A 175 -3.05 -0.12 10.65
N GLU A 176 -2.58 -0.55 11.81
CA GLU A 176 -3.43 -0.76 13.00
C GLU A 176 -4.00 0.55 13.54
N ALA A 177 -3.17 1.59 13.59
CA ALA A 177 -3.61 2.93 13.99
C ALA A 177 -4.66 3.50 13.03
N SER A 178 -4.53 3.25 11.72
CA SER A 178 -5.51 3.69 10.71
C SER A 178 -6.89 3.06 10.96
N VAL A 179 -6.94 1.75 11.20
CA VAL A 179 -8.20 1.03 11.50
C VAL A 179 -8.79 1.51 12.83
N ALA A 180 -7.97 1.63 13.87
CA ALA A 180 -8.41 2.10 15.19
C ALA A 180 -8.96 3.53 15.13
N ALA A 181 -8.27 4.45 14.45
CA ALA A 181 -8.70 5.84 14.31
C ALA A 181 -10.01 5.96 13.53
N ALA A 182 -10.17 5.21 12.44
CA ALA A 182 -11.41 5.22 11.66
C ALA A 182 -12.59 4.61 12.43
N HIS A 183 -12.35 3.55 13.20
CA HIS A 183 -13.36 2.96 14.08
C HIS A 183 -13.80 3.95 15.16
N ALA A 184 -12.86 4.58 15.87
CA ALA A 184 -13.17 5.60 16.87
C ALA A 184 -13.92 6.78 16.26
N ALA A 185 -13.47 7.31 15.12
CA ALA A 185 -14.15 8.41 14.45
C ALA A 185 -15.60 8.08 14.08
N MET A 186 -15.88 6.85 13.62
CA MET A 186 -17.25 6.40 13.35
C MET A 186 -18.12 6.43 14.62
N LEU A 187 -17.61 5.93 15.75
CA LEU A 187 -18.33 5.95 17.03
C LEU A 187 -18.60 7.38 17.51
N HIS A 188 -17.62 8.27 17.40
CA HIS A 188 -17.76 9.69 17.78
C HIS A 188 -18.82 10.41 16.94
N CYS A 189 -19.02 10.04 15.68
CA CYS A 189 -20.07 10.62 14.82
C CYS A 189 -21.48 10.04 15.08
N GLY A 190 -21.58 8.89 15.76
CA GLY A 190 -22.84 8.19 15.99
C GLY A 190 -23.61 7.88 14.70
N ALA A 191 -24.95 7.84 14.79
CA ALA A 191 -25.82 7.48 13.67
C ALA A 191 -25.64 8.36 12.41
N ARG A 192 -25.30 9.65 12.59
CA ARG A 192 -25.03 10.56 11.46
C ARG A 192 -23.80 10.13 10.66
N GLY A 193 -22.81 9.54 11.33
CA GLY A 193 -21.61 8.98 10.71
C GLY A 193 -21.90 7.81 9.76
N TYR A 194 -23.01 7.10 9.97
CA TYR A 194 -23.40 5.94 9.17
C TYR A 194 -24.11 6.30 7.86
N LEU A 195 -24.45 7.57 7.64
CA LEU A 195 -25.01 8.04 6.38
C LEU A 195 -23.96 7.96 5.26
N LYS A 196 -24.37 7.49 4.07
CA LYS A 196 -23.50 7.38 2.89
C LYS A 196 -22.85 8.72 2.50
N SER A 197 -23.51 9.84 2.78
CA SER A 197 -23.02 11.19 2.54
C SER A 197 -21.99 11.67 3.56
N HIS A 198 -21.91 11.06 4.75
CA HIS A 198 -20.94 11.45 5.75
C HIS A 198 -19.54 10.98 5.35
N ARG A 199 -18.51 11.79 5.59
CA ARG A 199 -17.15 11.44 5.17
C ARG A 199 -16.50 10.34 6.03
N VAL A 200 -16.94 10.17 7.29
CA VAL A 200 -16.36 9.16 8.20
C VAL A 200 -16.53 7.72 7.71
N GLN A 201 -17.65 7.37 7.07
CA GLN A 201 -17.81 6.02 6.50
C GLN A 201 -16.83 5.75 5.37
N ARG A 202 -16.39 6.79 4.64
CA ARG A 202 -15.33 6.64 3.63
C ARG A 202 -14.00 6.29 4.31
N ARG A 203 -13.65 6.95 5.41
CA ARG A 203 -12.43 6.63 6.18
C ARG A 203 -12.44 5.22 6.74
N LEU A 204 -13.60 4.74 7.21
CA LEU A 204 -13.74 3.35 7.66
C LEU A 204 -13.42 2.36 6.53
N ARG A 205 -13.96 2.60 5.32
CA ARG A 205 -13.69 1.73 4.15
C ARG A 205 -12.24 1.83 3.66
N GLU A 206 -11.69 3.04 3.60
CA GLU A 206 -10.30 3.26 3.18
C GLU A 206 -9.27 2.74 4.21
N ALA A 207 -9.59 2.72 5.50
CA ALA A 207 -8.71 2.16 6.53
C ALA A 207 -8.46 0.66 6.32
N TYR A 208 -9.48 -0.08 5.87
CA TYR A 208 -9.30 -1.48 5.49
C TYR A 208 -8.32 -1.64 4.32
N PHE A 209 -8.32 -0.73 3.35
CA PHE A 209 -7.31 -0.75 2.29
C PHE A 209 -5.89 -0.66 2.86
N VAL A 210 -5.65 0.25 3.82
CA VAL A 210 -4.34 0.36 4.50
C VAL A 210 -3.92 -0.94 5.19
N ALA A 211 -4.89 -1.67 5.77
CA ALA A 211 -4.63 -2.92 6.47
C ALA A 211 -4.40 -4.13 5.54
N ILE A 212 -4.98 -4.13 4.32
CA ILE A 212 -4.92 -5.28 3.40
C ILE A 212 -3.98 -5.08 2.21
N VAL A 213 -3.59 -3.85 1.87
CA VAL A 213 -2.64 -3.59 0.79
C VAL A 213 -1.27 -4.17 1.15
N THR A 214 -0.61 -4.80 0.18
CA THR A 214 0.65 -5.50 0.39
C THR A 214 1.78 -4.55 0.82
N PRO A 215 2.56 -4.89 1.85
CA PRO A 215 2.37 -6.02 2.75
C PRO A 215 1.19 -5.81 3.72
N ALA A 216 0.22 -6.73 3.68
CA ALA A 216 -0.96 -6.71 4.54
C ALA A 216 -0.59 -6.96 6.00
N THR A 217 -1.46 -6.60 6.95
CA THR A 217 -1.26 -6.81 8.40
C THR A 217 -0.80 -8.24 8.74
N LYS A 218 -1.40 -9.26 8.12
CA LYS A 218 -1.00 -10.67 8.32
C LYS A 218 0.43 -10.98 7.82
N GLN A 219 0.83 -10.36 6.70
CA GLN A 219 2.16 -10.53 6.13
C GLN A 219 3.20 -9.81 6.98
N LEU A 220 2.91 -8.58 7.41
CA LEU A 220 3.78 -7.81 8.31
C LEU A 220 4.03 -8.57 9.62
N ARG A 221 2.99 -9.15 10.22
CA ARG A 221 3.12 -9.97 11.43
C ARG A 221 4.00 -11.21 11.21
N LYS A 222 3.80 -11.91 10.10
CA LYS A 222 4.66 -13.04 9.71
C LYS A 222 6.12 -12.58 9.54
N MET A 223 6.36 -11.50 8.81
CA MET A 223 7.69 -10.94 8.58
C MET A 223 8.42 -10.60 9.89
N LEU A 224 7.72 -10.14 10.94
CA LEU A 224 8.32 -9.85 12.24
C LEU A 224 8.57 -11.09 13.12
N GLN A 225 7.88 -12.20 12.84
CA GLN A 225 8.08 -13.48 13.53
C GLN A 225 9.23 -14.29 12.92
N ASP A 226 9.36 -14.22 11.59
CA ASP A 226 10.39 -14.94 10.84
C ASP A 226 11.75 -14.22 10.84
N ALA A 227 11.78 -12.94 11.22
CA ALA A 227 12.97 -12.10 11.30
C ALA A 227 13.56 -12.04 12.72
#